data_AF-A0A2S2NDY2-F1
#
_entry.id   AF-A0A2S2NDY2-F1
#
_cell.length_a   1.000
_cell.length_b   1.000
_cell.length_c   1.000
_cell.angle_alpha   90.00
_cell.angle_beta   90.00
_cell.angle_gamma   90.00
#
_symmetry.space_group_name_H-M   'P 1'
#
loop_
_entity.id
_entity.type
_entity.pdbx_description
1 polymer ?
#
loop_
_entity_poly.entity_id
_entity_poly.type
_entity_poly.pdbx_seq_one_letter_code
_entity_poly.pdbx_strand_id
1 'polypeptide(L)'
;TLFRSWTTTLDCMASAFFQVAGSKIDDCYFTMKRLIDSGTAQEDAWNRTSIKLTQASEAHCRAFMISVYVKTLKMNQFSPELMEVLTQLGELICAQWILNRLGDFLQYSNLKPIDVHGIQRLLEDCLERIRPNAVGLVDSFDIRDEILDSALGCY
;
A
#
# COMPACT_ATOMS: atom_id res chain seq x y z
N THR A 1 -14.24 20.34 -2.21
CA THR A 1 -14.43 19.15 -1.34
C THR A 1 -13.44 19.27 -0.20
N LEU A 2 -13.88 19.35 1.07
CA LEU A 2 -12.95 19.43 2.19
C LEU A 2 -12.08 18.17 2.23
N PHE A 3 -10.78 18.30 2.08
CA PHE A 3 -9.86 17.21 2.39
C PHE A 3 -9.96 16.92 3.88
N ARG A 4 -10.38 15.69 4.23
CA ARG A 4 -10.35 15.20 5.61
C ARG A 4 -8.91 15.28 6.12
N SER A 5 -8.72 15.75 7.35
CA SER A 5 -7.40 15.78 8.00
C SER A 5 -6.79 14.37 8.02
N TRP A 6 -5.48 14.28 7.82
CA TRP A 6 -4.77 13.00 7.85
C TRP A 6 -4.92 12.31 9.21
N THR A 7 -5.06 10.99 9.18
CA THR A 7 -4.96 10.11 10.36
C THR A 7 -4.23 8.84 9.96
N THR A 8 -3.59 8.17 10.91
CA THR A 8 -2.88 6.90 10.70
C THR A 8 -3.80 5.67 10.69
N THR A 9 -5.11 5.86 10.50
CA THR A 9 -6.08 4.77 10.42
C THR A 9 -5.99 4.05 9.08
N LEU A 10 -6.27 2.74 9.06
CA LEU A 10 -6.31 1.94 7.83
C LEU A 10 -7.22 2.54 6.76
N ASP A 11 -8.38 3.06 7.12
CA ASP A 11 -9.31 3.68 6.16
C ASP A 11 -8.73 4.95 5.53
N CYS A 12 -8.07 5.78 6.32
CA CYS A 12 -7.42 6.99 5.81
C CYS A 12 -6.26 6.63 4.87
N MET A 13 -5.41 5.69 5.28
CA MET A 13 -4.29 5.23 4.46
C MET A 13 -4.78 4.56 3.17
N ALA A 14 -5.80 3.68 3.23
CA ALA A 14 -6.40 3.05 2.06
C ALA A 14 -6.96 4.08 1.06
N SER A 15 -7.62 5.13 1.56
CA SER A 15 -8.07 6.24 0.72
C SER A 15 -6.91 6.96 0.05
N ALA A 16 -5.80 7.19 0.78
CA ALA A 16 -4.60 7.82 0.23
C ALA A 16 -3.94 6.99 -0.87
N PHE A 17 -3.89 5.65 -0.75
CA PHE A 17 -3.41 4.78 -1.83
C PHE A 17 -4.22 4.95 -3.12
N PHE A 18 -5.56 5.05 -3.02
CA PHE A 18 -6.40 5.30 -4.19
C PHE A 18 -6.22 6.70 -4.78
N GLN A 19 -6.00 7.72 -3.94
CA GLN A 19 -5.69 9.07 -4.42
C GLN A 19 -4.40 9.07 -5.24
N VAL A 20 -3.33 8.44 -4.72
CA VAL A 20 -2.05 8.30 -5.44
C VAL A 20 -2.22 7.51 -6.74
N ALA A 21 -2.92 6.37 -6.70
CA ALA A 21 -3.15 5.56 -7.89
C ALA A 21 -3.93 6.33 -8.97
N GLY A 22 -5.01 7.00 -8.59
CA GLY A 22 -5.84 7.81 -9.49
C GLY A 22 -5.03 8.94 -10.13
N SER A 23 -4.30 9.72 -9.33
CA SER A 23 -3.47 10.81 -9.87
C SER A 23 -2.36 10.33 -10.80
N LYS A 24 -1.73 9.18 -10.53
CA LYS A 24 -0.73 8.61 -11.45
C LYS A 24 -1.35 8.13 -12.76
N ILE A 25 -2.56 7.58 -12.73
CA ILE A 25 -3.30 7.18 -13.93
C ILE A 25 -3.66 8.43 -14.76
N ASP A 26 -4.16 9.48 -14.11
CA ASP A 26 -4.45 10.76 -14.76
C ASP A 26 -3.19 11.36 -15.40
N ASP A 27 -2.06 11.36 -14.68
CA ASP A 27 -0.78 11.83 -15.20
C ASP A 27 -0.32 11.04 -16.43
N CYS A 28 -0.53 9.72 -16.46
CA CYS A 28 -0.27 8.90 -17.65
C CYS A 28 -1.16 9.31 -18.82
N TYR A 29 -2.47 9.44 -18.57
CA TYR A 29 -3.44 9.84 -19.58
C TYR A 29 -3.10 11.19 -20.19
N PHE A 30 -2.89 12.23 -19.37
CA PHE A 30 -2.58 13.57 -19.85
C PHE A 30 -1.22 13.64 -20.54
N THR A 31 -0.22 12.88 -20.06
CA THR A 31 1.09 12.80 -20.73
C THR A 31 0.94 12.20 -22.14
N MET A 32 0.26 11.07 -22.25
CA MET A 32 0.07 10.37 -23.53
C MET A 32 -0.79 11.19 -24.49
N LYS A 33 -1.89 11.78 -23.99
CA LYS A 33 -2.75 12.67 -24.77
C LYS A 33 -1.98 13.85 -25.36
N ARG A 34 -1.15 14.53 -24.55
CA ARG A 34 -0.31 15.64 -25.01
C ARG A 34 0.67 15.22 -26.11
N LEU A 35 1.26 14.02 -26.03
CA LEU A 35 2.17 13.52 -27.05
C LEU A 35 1.44 13.26 -28.37
N ILE A 36 0.27 12.64 -28.32
CA ILE A 36 -0.56 12.38 -29.51
C ILE A 36 -1.03 13.69 -30.12
N ASP A 37 -1.53 14.63 -29.31
CA ASP A 37 -1.99 15.94 -29.76
C ASP A 37 -0.83 16.77 -30.38
N SER A 38 0.43 16.47 -30.03
CA SER A 38 1.64 17.06 -30.64
C SER A 38 2.12 16.36 -31.93
N GLY A 39 1.38 15.37 -32.43
CA GLY A 39 1.68 14.63 -33.66
C GLY A 39 2.55 13.39 -33.48
N THR A 40 2.81 12.95 -32.23
CA THR A 40 3.51 11.68 -31.99
C THR A 40 2.56 10.51 -32.29
N ALA A 41 3.03 9.50 -33.03
CA ALA A 41 2.26 8.27 -33.25
C ALA A 41 1.87 7.62 -31.91
N GLN A 42 0.70 6.98 -31.85
CA GLN A 42 0.16 6.44 -30.60
C GLN A 42 1.11 5.42 -29.94
N GLU A 43 1.73 4.54 -30.74
CA GLU A 43 2.68 3.53 -30.27
C GLU A 43 3.96 4.15 -29.68
N ASP A 44 4.47 5.23 -30.28
CA ASP A 44 5.60 5.98 -29.75
C ASP A 44 5.23 6.75 -28.48
N ALA A 45 4.03 7.35 -28.44
CA ALA A 45 3.52 8.05 -27.26
C ALA A 45 3.35 7.09 -26.08
N TRP A 46 2.86 5.88 -26.34
CA TRP A 46 2.78 4.80 -25.37
C TRP A 46 4.17 4.42 -24.86
N ASN A 47 5.12 4.14 -25.76
CA ASN A 47 6.47 3.76 -25.38
C ASN A 47 7.18 4.84 -24.54
N ARG A 48 7.01 6.12 -24.90
CA ARG A 48 7.54 7.27 -24.12
C ARG A 48 6.87 7.45 -22.76
N THR A 49 5.67 6.91 -22.57
CA THR A 49 4.91 6.99 -21.30
C THR A 49 5.03 5.70 -20.48
N SER A 50 5.68 4.66 -21.01
CA SER A 50 5.75 3.31 -20.42
C SER A 50 6.21 3.28 -18.96
N ILE A 51 7.25 4.03 -18.59
CA ILE A 51 7.75 4.12 -17.21
C ILE A 51 6.65 4.63 -16.26
N LYS A 52 5.92 5.67 -16.67
CA LYS A 52 4.80 6.21 -15.87
C LYS A 52 3.66 5.20 -15.77
N LEU A 53 3.34 4.52 -16.88
CA LEU A 53 2.32 3.47 -16.91
C LEU A 53 2.66 2.35 -15.93
N THR A 54 3.91 1.87 -15.90
CA THR A 54 4.35 0.86 -14.93
C THR A 54 4.20 1.35 -13.49
N GLN A 55 4.58 2.59 -13.19
CA GLN A 55 4.41 3.18 -11.86
C GLN A 55 2.94 3.33 -11.46
N ALA A 56 2.07 3.73 -12.39
CA ALA A 56 0.63 3.83 -12.17
C ALA A 56 0.00 2.44 -11.93
N SER A 57 0.41 1.42 -12.70
CA SER A 57 0.01 0.03 -12.48
C SER A 57 0.43 -0.47 -11.10
N GLU A 58 1.68 -0.22 -10.69
CA GLU A 58 2.19 -0.61 -9.38
C GLU A 58 1.39 0.05 -8.24
N ALA A 59 1.10 1.36 -8.36
CA ALA A 59 0.28 2.10 -7.40
C ALA A 59 -1.15 1.57 -7.33
N HIS A 60 -1.77 1.26 -8.47
CA HIS A 60 -3.11 0.69 -8.53
C HIS A 60 -3.17 -0.70 -7.87
N CYS A 61 -2.21 -1.58 -8.15
CA CYS A 61 -2.13 -2.89 -7.51
C CYS A 61 -2.01 -2.77 -5.98
N ARG A 62 -1.19 -1.85 -5.46
CA ARG A 62 -1.10 -1.59 -4.02
C ARG A 62 -2.42 -1.08 -3.43
N ALA A 63 -3.05 -0.10 -4.08
CA ALA A 63 -4.35 0.40 -3.64
C ALA A 63 -5.41 -0.72 -3.60
N PHE A 64 -5.44 -1.56 -4.63
CA PHE A 64 -6.33 -2.71 -4.68
C PHE A 64 -6.06 -3.71 -3.54
N MET A 65 -4.80 -4.11 -3.33
CA MET A 65 -4.41 -5.03 -2.25
C MET A 65 -4.86 -4.53 -0.87
N ILE A 66 -4.58 -3.25 -0.55
CA ILE A 66 -5.01 -2.65 0.73
C ILE A 66 -6.54 -2.57 0.80
N SER A 67 -7.23 -2.24 -0.29
CA SER A 67 -8.69 -2.16 -0.31
C SER A 67 -9.35 -3.50 -0.03
N VAL A 68 -8.82 -4.59 -0.61
CA VAL A 68 -9.30 -5.95 -0.37
C VAL A 68 -9.01 -6.34 1.07
N TYR A 69 -7.81 -6.03 1.58
CA TYR A 69 -7.44 -6.31 2.97
C TYR A 69 -8.41 -5.66 3.97
N VAL A 70 -8.60 -4.33 3.85
CA VAL A 70 -9.51 -3.58 4.73
C VAL A 70 -10.95 -4.07 4.59
N LYS A 71 -11.41 -4.38 3.38
CA LYS A 71 -12.73 -4.96 3.14
C LYS A 71 -12.88 -6.32 3.83
N THR A 72 -11.86 -7.18 3.76
CA THR A 72 -11.84 -8.49 4.43
C THR A 72 -11.95 -8.33 5.94
N LEU A 73 -11.22 -7.39 6.55
CA LEU A 73 -11.34 -7.12 7.99
C LEU A 73 -12.76 -6.67 8.38
N LYS A 74 -13.43 -5.87 7.54
CA LYS A 74 -14.77 -5.37 7.82
C LYS A 74 -15.90 -6.38 7.60
N MET A 75 -15.73 -7.28 6.64
CA MET A 75 -16.79 -8.19 6.20
C MET A 75 -16.78 -9.54 6.92
N ASN A 76 -15.68 -9.92 7.54
CA ASN A 76 -15.55 -11.19 8.23
C ASN A 76 -15.61 -11.00 9.75
N GLN A 77 -16.09 -12.04 10.44
CA GLN A 77 -16.08 -12.09 11.89
C GLN A 77 -14.81 -12.81 12.34
N PHE A 78 -13.91 -12.06 12.98
CA PHE A 78 -12.72 -12.60 13.64
C PHE A 78 -12.89 -12.51 15.14
N SER A 79 -12.13 -13.31 15.90
CA SER A 79 -12.01 -13.06 17.33
C SER A 79 -11.39 -11.67 17.56
N PRO A 80 -11.66 -11.00 18.70
CA PRO A 80 -11.08 -9.70 19.00
C PRO A 80 -9.54 -9.69 18.90
N GLU A 81 -8.91 -10.77 19.36
CA GLU A 81 -7.45 -10.94 19.36
C GLU A 81 -6.91 -11.07 17.94
N LEU A 82 -7.55 -11.90 17.10
CA LEU A 82 -7.14 -12.05 15.71
C LEU A 82 -7.38 -10.77 14.90
N MET A 83 -8.50 -10.07 15.15
CA MET A 83 -8.79 -8.79 14.52
C MET A 83 -7.70 -7.76 14.84
N GLU A 84 -7.24 -7.71 16.09
CA GLU A 84 -6.18 -6.81 16.52
C GLU A 84 -4.87 -7.09 15.77
N VAL A 85 -4.42 -8.34 15.73
CA VAL A 85 -3.17 -8.72 15.04
C VAL A 85 -3.24 -8.45 13.54
N LEU A 86 -4.37 -8.76 12.90
CA LEU A 86 -4.56 -8.46 11.47
C LEU A 86 -4.61 -6.94 11.20
N THR A 87 -5.22 -6.17 12.09
CA THR A 87 -5.23 -4.71 11.97
C THR A 87 -3.80 -4.16 12.03
N GLN A 88 -3.01 -4.62 13.00
CA GLN A 88 -1.60 -4.23 13.13
C GLN A 88 -0.77 -4.59 11.88
N LEU A 89 -0.98 -5.77 11.28
CA LEU A 89 -0.31 -6.16 10.03
C LEU A 89 -0.68 -5.25 8.85
N GLY A 90 -1.96 -4.90 8.72
CA GLY A 90 -2.42 -3.96 7.71
C GLY A 90 -1.79 -2.58 7.89
N GLU A 91 -1.73 -2.10 9.14
CA GLU A 91 -1.13 -0.81 9.49
C GLU A 91 0.37 -0.79 9.19
N LEU A 92 1.08 -1.86 9.55
CA LEU A 92 2.50 -2.06 9.24
C LEU A 92 2.78 -1.94 7.74
N ILE A 93 2.06 -2.71 6.92
CA ILE A 93 2.26 -2.72 5.46
C ILE A 93 1.94 -1.35 4.86
N CYS A 94 0.85 -0.72 5.30
CA CYS A 94 0.49 0.63 4.83
C CYS A 94 1.58 1.64 5.18
N ALA A 95 2.02 1.70 6.44
CA ALA A 95 3.05 2.63 6.89
C ALA A 95 4.37 2.42 6.12
N GLN A 96 4.81 1.18 5.96
CA GLN A 96 6.01 0.83 5.21
C GLN A 96 5.93 1.29 3.75
N TRP A 97 4.82 1.00 3.07
CA TRP A 97 4.66 1.37 1.66
C TRP A 97 4.50 2.87 1.45
N ILE A 98 3.83 3.58 2.36
CA ILE A 98 3.73 5.04 2.33
C ILE A 98 5.13 5.65 2.46
N LEU A 99 5.93 5.21 3.43
CA LEU A 99 7.28 5.73 3.64
C LEU A 99 8.20 5.43 2.44
N ASN A 100 8.10 4.23 1.85
CA ASN A 100 8.87 3.85 0.65
C ASN A 100 8.50 4.64 -0.62
N ARG A 101 7.34 5.30 -0.63
CA ARG A 101 6.83 6.11 -1.75
C ARG A 101 6.40 7.49 -1.29
N LEU A 102 7.05 8.03 -0.25
CA LEU A 102 6.59 9.23 0.47
C LEU A 102 6.33 10.44 -0.44
N GLY A 103 7.18 10.64 -1.46
CA GLY A 103 7.00 11.72 -2.43
C GLY A 103 5.65 11.67 -3.15
N ASP A 104 5.20 10.48 -3.54
CA ASP A 104 3.91 10.31 -4.21
C ASP A 104 2.76 10.64 -3.26
N PHE A 105 2.81 10.19 -2.01
CA PHE A 105 1.77 10.47 -1.03
C PHE A 105 1.69 11.94 -0.66
N LEU A 106 2.84 12.61 -0.49
CA LEU A 106 2.89 14.05 -0.23
C LEU A 106 2.35 14.87 -1.42
N GLN A 107 2.57 14.39 -2.65
CA GLN A 107 2.16 15.08 -3.86
C GLN A 107 0.67 14.89 -4.18
N TYR A 108 0.15 13.67 -4.03
CA TYR A 108 -1.15 13.29 -4.60
C TYR A 108 -2.23 12.97 -3.56
N SER A 109 -1.91 12.94 -2.27
CA SER A 109 -2.88 12.62 -1.21
C SER A 109 -3.12 13.76 -0.21
N ASN A 110 -3.97 13.51 0.78
CA ASN A 110 -4.18 14.43 1.90
C ASN A 110 -3.02 14.43 2.93
N LEU A 111 -2.03 13.55 2.81
CA LEU A 111 -0.83 13.54 3.65
C LEU A 111 -0.06 14.87 3.54
N LYS A 112 0.41 15.40 4.69
CA LYS A 112 1.26 16.59 4.74
C LYS A 112 2.59 16.31 5.44
N PRO A 113 3.63 17.13 5.23
CA PRO A 113 4.93 16.93 5.87
C PRO A 113 4.87 16.81 7.40
N ILE A 114 3.94 17.52 8.04
CA ILE A 114 3.71 17.47 9.51
C ILE A 114 3.25 16.07 9.99
N ASP A 115 2.61 15.30 9.12
CA ASP A 115 2.04 13.99 9.45
C ASP A 115 3.06 12.84 9.35
N VAL A 116 4.19 13.06 8.66
CA VAL A 116 5.17 12.02 8.31
C VAL A 116 5.73 11.34 9.57
N HIS A 117 6.00 12.13 10.61
CA HIS A 117 6.47 11.59 11.88
C HIS A 117 5.42 10.69 12.56
N GLY A 118 4.14 10.92 12.31
CA GLY A 118 3.08 10.02 12.76
C GLY A 118 3.13 8.65 12.08
N ILE A 119 3.48 8.60 10.79
CA ILE A 119 3.59 7.33 10.04
C ILE A 119 4.84 6.56 10.47
N GLN A 120 5.95 7.25 10.74
CA GLN A 120 7.17 6.62 11.26
C GLN A 120 6.93 5.95 12.61
N ARG A 121 6.28 6.67 13.53
CA ARG A 121 5.88 6.11 14.83
C ARG A 121 4.93 4.93 14.68
N LEU A 122 3.95 5.01 13.78
CA LEU A 122 3.06 3.88 13.50
C LEU A 122 3.87 2.64 13.06
N LEU A 123 4.84 2.81 12.15
CA LEU A 123 5.68 1.71 11.68
C LEU A 123 6.45 1.05 12.84
N GLU A 124 7.10 1.86 13.67
CA GLU A 124 7.87 1.41 14.84
C GLU A 124 6.97 0.69 15.86
N ASP A 125 5.84 1.30 16.22
CA ASP A 125 4.85 0.72 17.13
C ASP A 125 4.31 -0.63 16.62
N CYS A 126 3.99 -0.73 15.32
CA CYS A 126 3.54 -1.98 14.71
C CYS A 126 4.60 -3.07 14.78
N LEU A 127 5.88 -2.75 14.53
CA LEU A 127 6.99 -3.72 14.62
C LEU A 127 7.11 -4.28 16.04
N GLU A 128 7.01 -3.43 17.06
CA GLU A 128 7.04 -3.87 18.46
C GLU A 128 5.84 -4.75 18.83
N ARG A 129 4.63 -4.37 18.40
CA ARG A 129 3.39 -5.11 18.72
C ARG A 129 3.27 -6.45 18.00
N ILE A 130 3.79 -6.55 16.77
CA ILE A 130 3.75 -7.79 15.99
C ILE A 130 4.81 -8.78 16.49
N ARG A 131 5.93 -8.31 17.04
CA ARG A 131 7.06 -9.16 17.46
C ARG A 131 6.66 -10.38 18.31
N PRO A 132 5.82 -10.27 19.36
CA PRO A 132 5.39 -11.43 20.14
C PRO A 132 4.62 -12.49 19.34
N ASN A 133 3.92 -12.07 18.29
CA ASN A 133 3.09 -12.93 17.44
C ASN A 133 3.79 -13.35 16.13
N ALA A 134 5.00 -12.85 15.85
CA ALA A 134 5.65 -13.02 14.55
C ALA A 134 5.87 -14.49 14.18
N VAL A 135 6.29 -15.33 15.15
CA VAL A 135 6.45 -16.78 14.95
C VAL A 135 5.09 -17.44 14.74
N GLY A 136 4.11 -17.18 15.61
CA GLY A 136 2.76 -17.75 15.47
C GLY A 136 2.06 -17.36 14.16
N LEU A 137 2.35 -16.18 13.60
CA LEU A 137 1.85 -15.76 12.30
C LEU A 137 2.42 -16.58 11.15
N VAL A 138 3.73 -16.85 11.14
CA VAL A 138 4.33 -17.67 10.08
C VAL A 138 4.01 -19.16 10.25
N ASP A 139 3.92 -19.64 11.49
CA ASP A 139 3.50 -21.01 11.80
C ASP A 139 2.05 -21.27 11.36
N SER A 140 1.19 -20.23 11.38
CA SER A 140 -0.21 -20.35 10.93
C SER A 140 -0.38 -20.68 9.44
N PHE A 141 0.68 -20.56 8.64
CA PHE A 141 0.68 -21.04 7.25
C PHE A 141 0.74 -22.57 7.14
N ASP A 142 1.02 -23.28 8.25
CA ASP A 142 1.00 -24.74 8.35
C ASP A 142 1.85 -25.42 7.26
N ILE A 143 3.03 -24.84 7.00
CA ILE A 143 3.98 -25.33 6.00
C ILE A 143 4.82 -26.41 6.65
N ARG A 144 4.72 -27.64 6.13
CA ARG A 144 5.53 -28.77 6.61
C ARG A 144 7.01 -28.60 6.28
N ASP A 145 7.88 -29.12 7.14
CA ASP A 145 9.33 -29.07 6.97
C ASP A 145 9.80 -29.66 5.63
N GLU A 146 9.16 -30.73 5.15
CA GLU A 146 9.55 -31.33 3.87
C GLU A 146 9.21 -30.45 2.66
N ILE A 147 8.26 -29.52 2.83
CA ILE A 147 7.91 -28.51 1.83
C ILE A 147 8.82 -27.29 1.98
N LEU A 148 9.10 -26.88 3.21
CA LEU A 148 9.94 -25.73 3.49
C LEU A 148 11.42 -25.98 3.12
N ASP A 149 11.90 -27.21 3.32
CA ASP A 149 13.25 -27.69 3.00
C ASP A 149 14.36 -26.71 3.41
N SER A 150 14.26 -26.20 4.65
CA SER A 150 15.16 -25.18 5.19
C SER A 150 15.63 -25.55 6.59
N ALA A 151 16.92 -25.85 6.73
CA ALA A 151 17.53 -26.15 8.04
C ALA A 151 17.48 -24.97 9.03
N LEU A 152 17.34 -23.72 8.55
CA LEU A 152 17.20 -22.53 9.41
C LEU A 152 15.74 -22.25 9.78
N GLY A 153 14.78 -22.83 9.06
CA GLY A 153 13.35 -22.57 9.22
C GLY A 153 12.53 -23.77 9.68
N CYS A 154 13.17 -24.90 9.99
CA CYS A 154 12.47 -26.08 10.48
C CYS A 154 11.74 -25.80 11.80
N TYR A 155 10.60 -26.46 11.97
CA TYR A 155 9.77 -26.36 13.17
C TYR A 155 10.40 -27.07 14.40
#